data_AF-A0A966PMJ1-F1
#
_entry.id   AF-A0A966PMJ1-F1
#
_cell.length_a   1.000
_cell.length_b   1.000
_cell.length_c   1.000
_cell.angle_alpha   90.00
_cell.angle_beta   90.00
_cell.angle_gamma   90.00
#
_symmetry.space_group_name_H-M   'P 1'
#
loop_
_entity.id
_entity.type
_entity.pdbx_description
1 polymer ?
#
loop_
_entity_poly.entity_id
_entity_poly.type
_entity_poly.pdbx_seq_one_letter_code
_entity_poly.pdbx_strand_id
1 'polypeptide(L)'
;MTITYSWQLTSLKKTQANNLDHVVVQTYWKKIGTDENGVTGEFSGATPFNPGLIDPNNFTEFSALTEAQVLGWIQDQVTGSYEEHVNSRIAEQIQAKVTPIEDVSGNSFPWAQVQQ
;
A
#
# COMPACT_ATOMS: atom_id res chain seq x y z
N MET A 1 -5.37 14.20 13.60
CA MET A 1 -5.19 12.84 13.06
C MET A 1 -3.73 12.68 12.71
N THR A 2 -2.98 12.09 13.63
CA THR A 2 -1.60 11.68 13.36
C THR A 2 -1.63 10.21 12.98
N ILE A 3 -1.27 9.90 11.73
CA ILE A 3 -1.25 8.52 11.24
C ILE A 3 0.18 8.01 11.25
N THR A 4 0.43 6.91 11.97
CA THR A 4 1.69 6.19 11.91
C THR A 4 1.66 5.19 10.77
N TYR A 5 2.61 5.29 9.85
CA TYR A 5 2.70 4.40 8.70
C TYR A 5 3.72 3.28 8.92
N SER A 6 3.34 2.07 8.55
CA SER A 6 4.20 0.90 8.48
C SER A 6 4.12 0.29 7.08
N TRP A 7 5.22 -0.29 6.63
CA TRP A 7 5.32 -0.93 5.31
C TRP A 7 5.58 -2.42 5.48
N GLN A 8 4.97 -3.22 4.61
CA GLN A 8 5.14 -4.66 4.61
C GLN A 8 5.27 -5.16 3.18
N LEU A 9 6.29 -5.97 2.92
CA LEU A 9 6.41 -6.68 1.66
C LEU A 9 5.51 -7.92 1.72
N THR A 10 4.60 -8.07 0.76
CA THR A 10 3.65 -9.20 0.76
C THR A 10 4.11 -10.32 -0.16
N SER A 11 4.69 -9.98 -1.30
CA SER A 11 5.20 -10.94 -2.28
C SER A 11 6.13 -10.24 -3.26
N LEU A 12 6.96 -11.01 -3.95
CA LEU A 12 7.75 -10.52 -5.08
C LEU A 12 7.80 -11.56 -6.19
N LYS A 13 8.14 -11.12 -7.39
CA LYS A 13 8.46 -11.99 -8.52
C LYS A 13 9.90 -11.74 -8.93
N LYS A 14 10.57 -12.84 -9.25
CA LYS A 14 11.94 -12.84 -9.75
C LYS A 14 12.04 -13.61 -11.06
N THR A 15 12.99 -13.24 -11.89
CA THR A 15 13.30 -13.89 -13.17
C THR A 15 14.80 -13.93 -13.40
N GLN A 16 15.23 -14.63 -14.43
CA GLN A 16 16.58 -14.52 -14.96
C GLN A 16 16.64 -13.38 -15.98
N ALA A 17 17.64 -12.50 -15.89
CA ALA A 17 17.82 -11.40 -16.84
C ALA A 17 19.30 -10.97 -16.91
N ASN A 18 19.79 -10.57 -18.09
CA ASN A 18 21.16 -10.05 -18.28
C ASN A 18 22.25 -10.95 -17.67
N ASN A 19 22.13 -12.28 -17.82
CA ASN A 19 23.02 -13.27 -17.21
C ASN A 19 23.05 -13.28 -15.67
N LEU A 20 22.17 -12.53 -15.01
CA LEU A 20 21.93 -12.56 -13.57
C LEU A 20 20.73 -13.46 -13.28
N ASP A 21 20.88 -14.30 -12.27
CA ASP A 21 19.81 -15.17 -11.79
C ASP A 21 19.04 -14.52 -10.64
N HIS A 22 17.79 -14.93 -10.43
CA HIS A 22 16.94 -14.45 -9.32
C HIS A 22 16.73 -12.93 -9.21
N VAL A 23 16.74 -12.23 -10.34
CA VAL A 23 16.51 -10.78 -10.43
C VAL A 23 15.07 -10.43 -10.06
N VAL A 24 14.87 -9.52 -9.10
CA VAL A 24 13.54 -9.01 -8.73
C VAL A 24 12.99 -8.10 -9.83
N VAL A 25 11.80 -8.43 -10.35
CA VAL A 25 11.13 -7.68 -11.44
C VAL A 25 9.78 -7.13 -11.05
N GLN A 26 9.20 -7.60 -9.95
CA GLN A 26 7.95 -7.07 -9.43
C GLN A 26 7.88 -7.29 -7.93
N THR A 27 7.41 -6.28 -7.21
CA THR A 27 7.13 -6.37 -5.79
C THR A 27 5.68 -6.02 -5.52
N TYR A 28 5.12 -6.65 -4.50
CA TYR A 28 3.80 -6.39 -3.95
C TYR A 28 4.00 -6.02 -2.50
N TRP A 29 3.36 -4.93 -2.09
CA TRP A 29 3.58 -4.34 -0.78
C TRP A 29 2.29 -3.75 -0.23
N LYS A 30 2.30 -3.53 1.07
CA LYS A 30 1.24 -2.83 1.78
C LYS A 30 1.82 -1.68 2.57
N LYS A 31 1.14 -0.54 2.52
CA LYS A 31 1.33 0.57 3.47
C LYS A 31 0.13 0.58 4.40
N ILE A 32 0.38 0.46 5.69
CA ILE A 32 -0.65 0.38 6.73
C ILE A 32 -0.51 1.64 7.58
N GLY A 33 -1.55 2.45 7.62
CA GLY A 33 -1.64 3.59 8.52
C GLY A 33 -2.47 3.24 9.75
N THR A 34 -1.99 3.63 10.93
CA THR A 34 -2.74 3.51 12.19
C THR A 34 -2.87 4.90 12.81
N ASP A 35 -4.10 5.31 13.08
CA ASP A 35 -4.40 6.57 13.77
C ASP A 35 -4.22 6.44 15.30
N GLU A 36 -4.23 7.58 16.00
CA GLU A 36 -4.12 7.69 17.47
C GLU A 36 -5.14 6.83 18.24
N ASN A 37 -6.28 6.52 17.63
CA ASN A 37 -7.32 5.66 18.22
C ASN A 37 -7.12 4.16 17.93
N GLY A 38 -6.03 3.76 17.30
CA GLY A 38 -5.77 2.37 16.88
C GLY A 38 -6.56 1.93 15.65
N VAL A 39 -7.26 2.85 14.97
CA VAL A 39 -7.99 2.56 13.73
C VAL A 39 -7.00 2.48 12.58
N THR A 40 -7.09 1.40 11.81
CA THR A 40 -6.16 1.09 10.72
C THR A 40 -6.78 1.27 9.34
N GLY A 41 -5.99 1.73 8.39
CA GLY A 41 -6.27 1.68 6.95
C GLY A 41 -5.09 1.08 6.22
N GLU A 42 -5.33 0.42 5.09
CA GLU A 42 -4.26 -0.20 4.31
C GLU A 42 -4.33 0.14 2.83
N PHE A 43 -3.18 0.24 2.19
CA PHE A 43 -3.07 0.38 0.74
C PHE A 43 -2.19 -0.74 0.20
N SER A 44 -2.71 -1.50 -0.76
CA SER A 44 -1.93 -2.53 -1.47
C SER A 44 -1.40 -1.95 -2.77
N GLY A 45 -0.07 -1.92 -2.91
CA GLY A 45 0.61 -1.44 -4.10
C GLY A 45 1.43 -2.53 -4.78
N ALA A 46 1.76 -2.29 -6.04
CA ALA A 46 2.67 -3.12 -6.80
C ALA A 46 3.68 -2.23 -7.52
N THR A 47 4.97 -2.50 -7.32
CA THR A 47 6.06 -1.76 -7.96
C THR A 47 6.80 -2.70 -8.91
N PRO A 48 6.65 -2.54 -10.24
CA PRO A 48 7.45 -3.26 -11.22
C PRO A 48 8.85 -2.65 -11.31
N PHE A 49 9.87 -3.51 -11.41
CA PHE A 49 11.26 -3.12 -11.64
C PHE A 49 11.67 -3.60 -13.02
N ASN A 50 12.35 -2.75 -13.77
CA ASN A 50 12.85 -3.13 -15.09
C ASN A 50 14.19 -3.87 -14.93
N PRO A 51 14.27 -5.18 -15.24
CA PRO A 51 15.51 -5.93 -15.12
C PRO A 51 16.61 -5.42 -16.07
N GLY A 52 16.22 -4.74 -17.16
CA GLY A 52 17.15 -4.12 -18.10
C GLY A 52 17.90 -2.89 -17.55
N LEU A 53 17.42 -2.30 -16.46
CA LEU A 53 18.03 -1.13 -15.81
C LEU A 53 18.86 -1.50 -14.58
N ILE A 54 19.03 -2.80 -14.32
CA ILE A 54 19.80 -3.26 -13.17
C ILE A 54 21.27 -2.99 -13.42
N ASP A 55 21.84 -2.19 -12.54
CA ASP A 55 23.27 -1.97 -12.49
C ASP A 55 23.95 -3.23 -11.91
N PRO A 56 24.76 -3.96 -12.69
CA PRO A 56 25.39 -5.20 -12.23
C PRO A 56 26.42 -4.96 -11.11
N ASN A 57 26.90 -3.72 -10.91
CA ASN A 57 27.83 -3.39 -9.82
C ASN A 57 27.12 -3.14 -8.48
N ASN A 58 25.82 -2.83 -8.51
CA ASN A 58 24.96 -2.66 -7.33
C ASN A 58 23.94 -3.79 -7.16
N PHE A 59 24.14 -4.91 -7.87
CA PHE A 59 23.28 -6.07 -7.76
C PHE A 59 23.52 -6.81 -6.43
N THR A 60 22.49 -6.86 -5.59
CA THR A 60 22.46 -7.74 -4.42
C THR A 60 21.82 -9.06 -4.82
N GLU A 61 22.52 -10.17 -4.60
CA GLU A 61 21.97 -11.50 -4.85
C GLU A 61 20.70 -11.73 -4.01
N PHE A 62 19.75 -12.46 -4.58
CA PHE A 62 18.47 -12.74 -3.92
C PHE A 62 18.60 -13.38 -2.54
N SER A 63 19.64 -14.20 -2.32
CA SER A 63 19.95 -14.84 -1.04
C SER A 63 20.44 -13.86 0.03
N ALA A 64 21.05 -12.75 -0.37
CA ALA A 64 21.56 -11.70 0.51
C ALA A 64 20.58 -10.52 0.65
N LEU A 65 19.49 -10.55 -0.11
CA LEU A 65 18.47 -9.52 -0.12
C LEU A 65 17.70 -9.49 1.20
N THR A 66 17.65 -8.32 1.82
CA THR A 66 16.82 -8.11 3.02
C THR A 66 15.51 -7.43 2.65
N GLU A 67 14.45 -7.68 3.43
CA GLU A 67 13.17 -7.00 3.25
C GLU A 67 13.33 -5.47 3.32
N ALA A 68 14.18 -4.98 4.23
CA ALA A 68 14.46 -3.55 4.39
C ALA A 68 15.02 -2.92 3.11
N GLN A 69 15.90 -3.62 2.38
CA GLN A 69 16.43 -3.13 1.10
C GLN A 69 15.32 -3.02 0.05
N VAL A 70 14.48 -4.05 -0.07
CA VAL A 70 13.37 -4.06 -1.04
C VAL A 70 12.34 -2.99 -0.72
N LEU A 71 11.99 -2.84 0.55
CA LEU A 71 11.10 -1.77 1.01
C LEU A 71 11.71 -0.39 0.75
N GLY A 72 13.02 -0.22 0.91
CA GLY A 72 13.72 1.00 0.53
C GLY A 72 13.55 1.34 -0.95
N TRP A 73 13.70 0.37 -1.84
CA TRP A 73 13.47 0.57 -3.29
C TRP A 73 12.02 0.93 -3.60
N ILE A 74 11.07 0.30 -2.92
CA ILE A 74 9.66 0.62 -3.07
C ILE A 74 9.40 2.05 -2.61
N GLN A 75 9.91 2.45 -1.45
CA GLN A 75 9.71 3.80 -0.89
C GLN A 75 10.32 4.89 -1.79
N ASP A 76 11.45 4.61 -2.43
CA ASP A 76 12.06 5.53 -3.41
C ASP A 76 11.15 5.75 -4.64
N GLN A 77 10.41 4.71 -5.06
CA GLN A 77 9.41 4.81 -6.14
C GLN A 77 8.09 5.42 -5.66
N VAL A 78 7.73 5.25 -4.39
CA VAL A 78 6.50 5.78 -3.79
C VAL A 78 6.78 7.11 -3.11
N THR A 79 7.02 8.12 -3.92
CA THR A 79 7.33 9.49 -3.47
C THR A 79 6.44 10.54 -4.13
N GLY A 80 6.47 11.77 -3.60
CA GLY A 80 5.69 12.91 -4.09
C GLY A 80 4.19 12.62 -4.15
N SER A 81 3.54 13.01 -5.26
CA SER A 81 2.09 12.90 -5.41
C SER A 81 1.55 11.48 -5.36
N TYR A 82 2.36 10.46 -5.68
CA TYR A 82 1.93 9.08 -5.52
C TYR A 82 1.86 8.69 -4.05
N GLU A 83 2.83 9.10 -3.24
CA GLU A 83 2.77 8.89 -1.80
C GLU A 83 1.59 9.65 -1.17
N GLU A 84 1.35 10.89 -1.57
CA GLU A 84 0.20 11.68 -1.12
C GLU A 84 -1.12 10.97 -1.43
N HIS A 85 -1.25 10.41 -2.64
CA HIS A 85 -2.42 9.62 -3.01
C HIS A 85 -2.57 8.38 -2.11
N VAL A 86 -1.50 7.60 -1.94
CA VAL A 86 -1.51 6.40 -1.07
C VAL A 86 -1.92 6.76 0.36
N ASN A 87 -1.33 7.82 0.93
CA ASN A 87 -1.63 8.30 2.27
C ASN A 87 -3.08 8.78 2.40
N SER A 88 -3.58 9.49 1.39
CA SER A 88 -4.97 9.94 1.32
C SER A 88 -5.93 8.76 1.34
N ARG A 89 -5.70 7.72 0.52
CA ARG A 89 -6.54 6.51 0.50
C ARG A 89 -6.57 5.78 1.85
N ILE A 90 -5.45 5.78 2.57
CA ILE A 90 -5.37 5.21 3.92
C ILE A 90 -6.16 6.08 4.92
N ALA A 91 -6.01 7.40 4.86
CA ALA A 91 -6.75 8.32 5.72
C ALA A 91 -8.27 8.26 5.47
N GLU A 92 -8.71 8.17 4.20
CA GLU A 92 -10.12 7.99 3.84
C GLU A 92 -10.70 6.70 4.47
N GLN A 93 -9.97 5.58 4.42
CA GLN A 93 -10.41 4.33 5.04
C GLN A 93 -10.50 4.42 6.56
N ILE A 94 -9.54 5.09 7.20
CA ILE A 94 -9.57 5.33 8.64
C ILE A 94 -10.79 6.20 8.98
N GLN A 95 -10.99 7.30 8.26
CA GLN A 95 -12.10 8.21 8.50
C GLN A 95 -13.47 7.54 8.30
N ALA A 96 -13.62 6.67 7.29
CA ALA A 96 -14.84 5.91 7.07
C ALA A 96 -15.14 4.93 8.22
N LYS A 97 -14.10 4.42 8.91
CA LYS A 97 -14.24 3.56 10.10
C LYS A 97 -14.53 4.37 11.38
N VAL A 98 -13.92 5.54 11.52
CA VAL A 98 -14.12 6.45 12.66
C VAL A 98 -15.51 7.10 12.61
N THR A 99 -15.97 7.48 11.42
CA THR A 99 -17.26 8.12 11.19
C THR A 99 -18.01 7.37 10.09
N PRO A 100 -18.62 6.22 10.42
CA PRO A 100 -19.42 5.49 9.45
C PRO A 100 -20.63 6.34 9.04
N ILE A 101 -20.79 6.54 7.74
CA ILE A 101 -21.98 7.17 7.17
C ILE A 101 -23.05 6.09 7.08
N GLU A 102 -24.15 6.28 7.83
CA GLU A 102 -25.27 5.36 7.80
C GLU A 102 -26.18 5.67 6.61
N ASP A 103 -26.48 4.66 5.79
CA ASP A 103 -27.44 4.80 4.70
C ASP A 103 -28.86 4.68 5.26
N VAL A 104 -29.58 5.80 5.27
CA VAL A 104 -31.00 5.82 5.66
C VAL A 104 -31.83 5.55 4.41
N SER A 105 -32.52 4.40 4.36
CA SER A 105 -33.35 4.01 3.22
C SER A 105 -34.78 3.63 3.60
N GLY A 106 -35.71 3.81 2.65
CA GLY A 106 -37.09 3.36 2.73
C GLY A 106 -37.91 4.02 3.84
N ASN A 107 -38.49 3.21 4.73
CA ASN A 107 -39.34 3.68 5.83
C ASN A 107 -38.54 4.25 7.02
N SER A 108 -37.22 4.29 6.94
CA SER A 108 -36.35 4.83 7.98
C SER A 108 -36.20 6.35 7.90
N PHE A 109 -36.77 6.99 6.87
CA PHE A 109 -36.81 8.44 6.81
C PHE A 109 -37.71 9.01 7.90
N PRO A 110 -37.34 10.12 8.57
CA PRO A 110 -38.16 10.72 9.62
C PRO A 110 -39.51 11.28 9.09
N TRP A 111 -39.66 11.37 7.77
CA TRP A 111 -40.91 11.74 7.09
C TRP A 111 -41.58 10.57 6.35
N ALA A 112 -41.06 9.33 6.44
CA ALA A 112 -41.73 8.17 5.90
C ALA A 112 -43.04 7.97 6.66
N GLN A 113 -44.14 8.37 6.03
CA GLN A 113 -45.48 8.26 6.59
C GLN A 113 -45.75 6.78 6.89
N VAL A 114 -45.98 6.44 8.16
CA VAL A 114 -46.57 5.16 8.56
C VAL A 114 -47.91 5.04 7.84
N GLN A 115 -47.95 4.33 6.71
CA GLN A 115 -49.21 3.94 6.09
C GLN A 115 -49.88 2.95 7.05
N GLN A 116 -50.88 3.46 7.79
CA GLN A 116 -51.83 2.69 8.57
C GLN A 116 -52.71 1.84 7.65
#